data_AF-A0A037ZI38-F1
#
_entry.id   AF-A0A037ZI38-F1
#
_cell.length_a   1.000
_cell.length_b   1.000
_cell.length_c   1.000
_cell.angle_alpha   90.00
_cell.angle_beta   90.00
_cell.angle_gamma   90.00
#
_symmetry.space_group_name_H-M   'P 1'
#
loop_
_entity.id
_entity.type
_entity.pdbx_description
1 polymer ?
#
loop_
_entity_poly.entity_id
_entity_poly.type
_entity_poly.pdbx_seq_one_letter_code
_entity_poly.pdbx_strand_id
1 'polypeptide(L)'
;MRTILGVMAAMAALGGAATADPVTGKEARKLVFSPKGAEVEVLDVEFLTDQDRAILQQVGQQQSYYAAIAASPSEGLMSNSLIAAAKYHDVDTAAAKAIEGCNERRNDGSDSCVVVAYVRPKAWEARDLQLSVDATNGLRKEYRKGKGPKALAIAPSTGEWAIAKGDDATEAALADCAAGSGATDCAVVVAD
;
A
#
# COMPACT_ATOMS: atom_id res chain seq x y z
N MET A 1 61.63 15.22 5.74
CA MET A 1 60.37 15.32 4.98
C MET A 1 59.33 14.49 5.70
N ARG A 2 58.31 15.13 6.29
CA ARG A 2 57.24 14.51 7.07
C ARG A 2 56.03 14.34 6.16
N THR A 3 55.73 13.12 5.74
CA THR A 3 54.52 12.78 4.99
C THR A 3 53.42 12.42 6.00
N ILE A 4 52.41 13.28 6.12
CA ILE A 4 51.19 13.03 6.90
C ILE A 4 50.21 12.33 5.96
N LEU A 5 49.98 11.03 6.16
CA LEU A 5 48.88 10.30 5.52
C LEU A 5 47.61 10.56 6.34
N GLY A 6 46.69 11.36 5.79
CA GLY A 6 45.35 11.56 6.34
C GLY A 6 44.46 10.38 6.02
N VAL A 7 43.98 9.68 7.05
CA VAL A 7 42.91 8.68 6.95
C VAL A 7 41.58 9.43 7.03
N MET A 8 40.90 9.59 5.89
CA MET A 8 39.50 10.01 5.84
C MET A 8 38.61 8.81 6.16
N ALA A 9 38.02 8.81 7.34
CA ALA A 9 36.95 7.89 7.71
C ALA A 9 35.66 8.30 6.98
N ALA A 10 35.26 7.52 5.98
CA ALA A 10 33.93 7.60 5.37
C ALA A 10 32.92 6.94 6.32
N MET A 11 32.24 7.75 7.15
CA MET A 11 31.03 7.31 7.85
C MET A 11 29.92 7.11 6.83
N ALA A 12 29.66 5.86 6.47
CA ALA A 12 28.46 5.45 5.76
C ALA A 12 27.26 5.63 6.70
N ALA A 13 26.51 6.73 6.51
CA ALA A 13 25.18 6.87 7.08
C ALA A 13 24.26 5.86 6.39
N LEU A 14 24.04 4.71 7.02
CA LEU A 14 22.91 3.84 6.71
C LEU A 14 21.64 4.64 7.00
N GLY A 15 20.97 5.11 5.94
CA GLY A 15 19.66 5.71 6.03
C GLY A 15 18.65 4.65 6.49
N GLY A 16 18.48 4.52 7.80
CA GLY A 16 17.31 3.84 8.34
C GLY A 16 16.08 4.66 7.95
N ALA A 17 15.15 4.05 7.22
CA ALA A 17 13.82 4.61 7.07
C ALA A 17 13.28 4.86 8.50
N ALA A 18 13.04 6.12 8.84
CA ALA A 18 12.45 6.48 10.11
C ALA A 18 11.02 5.93 10.14
N THR A 19 10.84 4.74 10.71
CA THR A 19 9.51 4.22 11.01
C THR A 19 8.98 5.01 12.19
N ALA A 20 7.87 5.72 12.00
CA ALA A 20 7.17 6.38 13.10
C ALA A 20 6.86 5.34 14.20
N ASP A 21 6.91 5.77 15.47
CA ASP A 21 6.58 4.89 16.59
C ASP A 21 5.17 4.28 16.42
N PRO A 22 4.96 3.00 16.74
CA PRO A 22 3.66 2.37 16.61
C PRO A 22 2.63 3.07 17.50
N VAL A 23 1.44 3.33 16.95
CA VAL A 23 0.34 3.94 17.71
C VAL A 23 -0.41 2.88 18.52
N THR A 24 -1.15 3.29 19.54
CA THR A 24 -2.00 2.35 20.30
C THR A 24 -3.15 1.81 19.44
N GLY A 25 -3.67 0.63 19.77
CA GLY A 25 -4.86 0.08 19.10
C GLY A 25 -6.12 0.93 19.27
N LYS A 26 -6.16 1.77 20.31
CA LYS A 26 -7.24 2.75 20.49
C LYS A 26 -7.11 3.93 19.53
N GLU A 27 -5.89 4.41 19.31
CA GLU A 27 -5.58 5.51 18.42
C GLU A 27 -5.68 5.09 16.95
N ALA A 28 -5.09 3.96 16.59
CA ALA A 28 -5.16 3.39 15.23
C ALA A 28 -6.60 3.33 14.70
N ARG A 29 -7.55 2.88 15.53
CA ARG A 29 -8.97 2.78 15.13
C ARG A 29 -9.63 4.13 14.82
N LYS A 30 -9.10 5.24 15.34
CA LYS A 30 -9.56 6.60 15.03
C LYS A 30 -8.93 7.12 13.74
N LEU A 31 -7.69 6.73 13.47
CA LEU A 31 -6.95 7.15 12.27
C LEU A 31 -7.45 6.44 11.01
N VAL A 32 -7.71 5.13 11.08
CA VAL A 32 -8.06 4.36 9.87
C VAL A 32 -9.48 4.61 9.38
N PHE A 33 -9.66 4.62 8.06
CA PHE A 33 -10.95 4.79 7.42
C PHE A 33 -11.92 3.64 7.72
N SER A 34 -13.21 3.87 7.46
CA SER A 34 -14.20 2.80 7.51
C SER A 34 -13.93 1.75 6.42
N PRO A 35 -13.93 0.44 6.70
CA PRO A 35 -13.82 -0.61 5.68
C PRO A 35 -15.10 -0.72 4.82
N LYS A 36 -16.12 0.11 5.08
CA LYS A 36 -17.39 0.10 4.36
C LYS A 36 -17.41 1.16 3.27
N GLY A 37 -17.27 0.70 2.03
CA GLY A 37 -17.40 1.51 0.84
C GLY A 37 -16.13 2.25 0.45
N ALA A 38 -16.06 2.58 -0.83
CA ALA A 38 -14.99 3.31 -1.47
C ALA A 38 -15.61 4.28 -2.49
N GLU A 39 -14.84 5.27 -2.90
CA GLU A 39 -15.11 6.18 -4.01
C GLU A 39 -14.14 5.86 -5.15
N VAL A 40 -14.69 5.75 -6.35
CA VAL A 40 -13.91 5.57 -7.57
C VAL A 40 -13.75 6.94 -8.22
N GLU A 41 -12.51 7.34 -8.42
CA GLU A 41 -12.13 8.53 -9.17
C GLU A 41 -11.56 8.06 -10.51
N VAL A 42 -12.33 8.18 -11.58
CA VAL A 42 -11.82 7.99 -12.94
C VAL A 42 -11.13 9.28 -13.37
N LEU A 43 -9.85 9.18 -13.74
CA LEU A 43 -9.06 10.34 -14.12
C LEU A 43 -9.46 10.83 -15.50
N ASP A 44 -9.41 12.15 -15.67
CA ASP A 44 -9.68 12.77 -16.96
C ASP A 44 -8.45 12.72 -17.86
N VAL A 45 -8.31 11.61 -18.59
CA VAL A 45 -7.26 11.42 -19.60
C VAL A 45 -7.88 11.30 -20.99
N GLU A 46 -7.23 11.89 -21.99
CA GLU A 46 -7.82 12.14 -23.32
C GLU A 46 -8.20 10.86 -24.08
N PHE A 47 -7.48 9.76 -23.86
CA PHE A 47 -7.70 8.51 -24.61
C PHE A 47 -8.90 7.69 -24.11
N LEU A 48 -9.52 8.05 -22.97
CA LEU A 48 -10.68 7.33 -22.45
C LEU A 48 -11.98 7.87 -23.03
N THR A 49 -12.75 6.98 -23.65
CA THR A 49 -14.13 7.25 -24.06
C THR A 49 -15.09 7.29 -22.86
N ASP A 50 -16.32 7.76 -23.05
CA ASP A 50 -17.36 7.70 -22.01
C ASP A 50 -17.68 6.26 -21.60
N GLN A 51 -17.62 5.33 -22.56
CA GLN A 51 -17.80 3.91 -22.30
C GLN A 51 -16.66 3.35 -21.43
N ASP A 52 -15.42 3.74 -21.73
CA ASP A 52 -14.25 3.37 -20.93
C ASP A 52 -14.37 3.85 -19.48
N ARG A 53 -14.80 5.11 -19.31
CA ARG A 53 -15.01 5.70 -17.97
C ARG A 53 -16.10 4.96 -17.21
N ALA A 54 -17.18 4.56 -17.88
CA ALA A 54 -18.24 3.76 -17.26
C ALA A 54 -17.74 2.36 -16.84
N ILE A 55 -16.91 1.72 -17.66
CA ILE A 55 -16.28 0.43 -17.32
C ILE A 55 -15.34 0.59 -16.13
N LEU A 56 -14.47 1.59 -16.12
CA LEU A 56 -13.55 1.87 -15.00
C LEU A 56 -14.32 2.14 -13.71
N GLN A 57 -15.45 2.86 -13.79
CA GLN A 57 -16.32 3.06 -12.63
C GLN A 57 -16.85 1.73 -12.07
N GLN A 58 -17.29 0.82 -12.93
CA GLN A 58 -17.81 -0.50 -12.52
C GLN A 58 -16.70 -1.42 -11.98
N VAL A 59 -15.53 -1.43 -12.63
CA VAL A 59 -14.38 -2.23 -12.18
C VAL A 59 -13.86 -1.71 -10.84
N GLY A 60 -13.73 -0.39 -10.69
CA GLY A 60 -13.30 0.23 -9.45
C GLY A 60 -14.23 -0.06 -8.28
N GLN A 61 -15.56 -0.11 -8.51
CA GLN A 61 -16.54 -0.43 -7.48
C GLN A 61 -16.41 -1.85 -6.92
N GLN A 62 -15.78 -2.77 -7.66
CA GLN A 62 -15.51 -4.13 -7.21
C GLN A 62 -14.23 -4.22 -6.37
N GLN A 63 -13.39 -3.19 -6.38
CA GLN A 63 -12.14 -3.17 -5.62
C GLN A 63 -12.37 -2.66 -4.19
N SER A 64 -11.55 -3.17 -3.28
CA SER A 64 -11.34 -2.51 -1.98
C SER A 64 -10.61 -1.18 -2.20
N TYR A 65 -10.81 -0.22 -1.29
CA TYR A 65 -10.03 1.02 -1.35
C TYR A 65 -8.53 0.77 -1.20
N TYR A 66 -7.75 1.78 -1.57
CA TYR A 66 -6.30 1.69 -1.81
C TYR A 66 -6.02 0.72 -2.94
N ALA A 67 -6.69 1.01 -4.06
CA ALA A 67 -6.43 0.40 -5.34
C ALA A 67 -6.26 1.48 -6.42
N ALA A 68 -5.58 1.11 -7.49
CA ALA A 68 -5.41 1.93 -8.67
C ALA A 68 -5.47 1.04 -9.92
N ILE A 69 -5.90 1.64 -11.03
CA ILE A 69 -5.96 0.99 -12.34
C ILE A 69 -5.04 1.76 -13.28
N ALA A 70 -4.19 1.07 -14.00
CA ALA A 70 -3.29 1.64 -15.01
C ALA A 70 -3.50 0.99 -16.38
N ALA A 71 -3.36 1.80 -17.43
CA ALA A 71 -3.49 1.38 -18.82
C ALA A 71 -2.47 2.11 -19.70
N SER A 72 -2.08 1.47 -20.82
CA SER A 72 -1.31 2.16 -21.87
C SER A 72 -2.26 2.95 -22.78
N PRO A 73 -2.04 4.27 -22.97
CA PRO A 73 -2.89 5.10 -23.83
C PRO A 73 -3.04 4.54 -25.25
N SER A 74 -1.94 4.07 -25.84
CA SER A 74 -1.91 3.55 -27.21
C SER A 74 -2.59 2.19 -27.40
N GLU A 75 -2.83 1.44 -26.32
CA GLU A 75 -3.43 0.10 -26.40
C GLU A 75 -4.91 0.08 -25.97
N GLY A 76 -5.35 1.08 -25.21
CA GLY A 76 -6.72 1.19 -24.69
C GLY A 76 -7.04 0.19 -23.57
N LEU A 77 -8.26 0.29 -23.03
CA LEU A 77 -8.69 -0.50 -21.86
C LEU A 77 -8.90 -1.99 -22.13
N MET A 78 -9.09 -2.40 -23.37
CA MET A 78 -9.32 -3.82 -23.71
C MET A 78 -8.02 -4.62 -23.82
N SER A 79 -6.86 -3.97 -23.63
CA SER A 79 -5.56 -4.61 -23.67
C SER A 79 -5.32 -5.51 -22.45
N ASN A 80 -4.51 -6.55 -22.65
CA ASN A 80 -3.97 -7.37 -21.56
C ASN A 80 -3.02 -6.59 -20.64
N SER A 81 -2.62 -5.37 -21.02
CA SER A 81 -1.82 -4.47 -20.19
C SER A 81 -2.64 -3.69 -19.15
N LEU A 82 -3.97 -3.74 -19.21
CA LEU A 82 -4.82 -3.15 -18.17
C LEU A 82 -4.59 -3.87 -16.83
N ILE A 83 -4.01 -3.16 -15.87
CA ILE A 83 -3.73 -3.72 -14.54
C ILE A 83 -4.47 -2.94 -13.47
N ALA A 84 -5.19 -3.68 -12.61
CA ALA A 84 -5.68 -3.19 -11.34
C ALA A 84 -4.80 -3.73 -10.22
N ALA A 85 -4.16 -2.83 -9.47
CA ALA A 85 -3.42 -3.16 -8.26
C ALA A 85 -4.27 -2.76 -7.05
N ALA A 86 -4.47 -3.68 -6.11
CA ALA A 86 -5.38 -3.51 -4.98
C ALA A 86 -4.83 -4.16 -3.71
N LYS A 87 -5.54 -3.94 -2.59
CA LYS A 87 -5.21 -4.46 -1.25
C LYS A 87 -3.98 -3.84 -0.59
N TYR A 88 -3.54 -2.68 -1.06
CA TYR A 88 -2.46 -1.92 -0.44
C TYR A 88 -2.94 -1.10 0.76
N HIS A 89 -1.99 -0.51 1.48
CA HIS A 89 -2.27 0.32 2.64
C HIS A 89 -2.42 1.80 2.34
N ASP A 90 -2.09 2.22 1.12
CA ASP A 90 -2.27 3.56 0.59
C ASP A 90 -2.49 3.51 -0.93
N VAL A 91 -2.97 4.61 -1.50
CA VAL A 91 -3.31 4.69 -2.93
C VAL A 91 -2.10 4.89 -3.83
N ASP A 92 -1.03 5.51 -3.35
CA ASP A 92 0.15 5.86 -4.14
C ASP A 92 0.99 4.61 -4.44
N THR A 93 1.13 3.73 -3.45
CA THR A 93 1.74 2.41 -3.61
C THR A 93 0.93 1.56 -4.59
N ALA A 94 -0.41 1.57 -4.49
CA ALA A 94 -1.27 0.88 -5.45
C ALA A 94 -1.06 1.43 -6.87
N ALA A 95 -0.96 2.76 -7.02
CA ALA A 95 -0.71 3.42 -8.30
C ALA A 95 0.62 2.98 -8.93
N ALA A 96 1.69 3.01 -8.14
CA ALA A 96 3.01 2.58 -8.58
C ALA A 96 3.00 1.11 -9.04
N LYS A 97 2.31 0.23 -8.29
CA LYS A 97 2.20 -1.19 -8.61
C LYS A 97 1.33 -1.46 -9.84
N ALA A 98 0.28 -0.67 -10.05
CA ALA A 98 -0.52 -0.74 -11.27
C ALA A 98 0.30 -0.34 -12.50
N ILE A 99 1.07 0.76 -12.41
CA ILE A 99 1.95 1.23 -13.48
C ILE A 99 3.04 0.19 -13.79
N GLU A 100 3.70 -0.34 -12.76
CA GLU A 100 4.73 -1.38 -12.89
C GLU A 100 4.18 -2.59 -13.64
N GLY A 101 3.10 -3.18 -13.13
CA GLY A 101 2.49 -4.36 -13.76
C GLY A 101 1.94 -4.10 -15.17
N CYS A 102 1.44 -2.90 -15.44
CA CYS A 102 0.99 -2.51 -16.77
C CYS A 102 2.18 -2.38 -17.75
N ASN A 103 3.27 -1.72 -17.33
CA ASN A 103 4.45 -1.55 -18.16
C ASN A 103 5.17 -2.88 -18.46
N GLU A 104 5.05 -3.88 -17.59
CA GLU A 104 5.54 -5.24 -17.85
C GLU A 104 4.72 -5.98 -18.93
N ARG A 105 3.47 -5.57 -19.17
CA ARG A 105 2.51 -6.29 -20.03
C ARG A 105 2.19 -5.57 -21.34
N ARG A 106 2.46 -4.27 -21.42
CA ARG A 106 2.30 -3.51 -22.66
C ARG A 106 3.24 -4.05 -23.75
N ASN A 107 2.82 -3.91 -24.99
CA ASN A 107 3.60 -4.26 -26.16
C ASN A 107 4.82 -3.34 -26.31
N ASP A 108 5.86 -3.86 -26.95
CA ASP A 108 7.03 -3.07 -27.33
C ASP A 108 6.63 -1.92 -28.26
N GLY A 109 7.11 -0.71 -27.94
CA GLY A 109 6.81 0.50 -28.72
C GLY A 109 5.50 1.19 -28.35
N SER A 110 4.66 0.61 -27.50
CA SER A 110 3.47 1.28 -26.96
C SER A 110 3.84 2.38 -25.97
N ASP A 111 2.91 3.31 -25.76
CA ASP A 111 3.05 4.38 -24.78
C ASP A 111 3.16 3.83 -23.36
N SER A 112 3.91 4.52 -22.52
CA SER A 112 4.06 4.15 -21.10
C SER A 112 2.71 4.20 -20.40
N CYS A 113 2.50 3.26 -19.49
CA CYS A 113 1.26 3.18 -18.74
C CYS A 113 1.05 4.38 -17.83
N VAL A 114 -0.20 4.81 -17.73
CA VAL A 114 -0.65 5.87 -16.81
C VAL A 114 -1.77 5.34 -15.93
N VAL A 115 -1.94 5.94 -14.75
CA VAL A 115 -3.12 5.68 -13.93
C VAL A 115 -4.35 6.24 -14.63
N VAL A 116 -5.43 5.47 -14.66
CA VAL A 116 -6.73 5.85 -15.23
C VAL A 116 -7.84 5.88 -14.20
N ALA A 117 -7.66 5.23 -13.05
CA ALA A 117 -8.60 5.34 -11.94
C ALA A 117 -7.93 5.08 -10.59
N TYR A 118 -8.44 5.76 -9.56
CA TYR A 118 -8.16 5.47 -8.16
C TYR A 118 -9.41 4.93 -7.46
N VAL A 119 -9.21 4.05 -6.48
CA VAL A 119 -10.25 3.60 -5.56
C VAL A 119 -9.82 3.97 -4.15
N ARG A 120 -10.47 4.96 -3.57
CA ARG A 120 -10.11 5.55 -2.27
C ARG A 120 -11.22 5.34 -1.24
N PRO A 121 -10.93 5.41 0.06
CA PRO A 121 -11.96 5.50 1.07
C PRO A 121 -12.93 6.66 0.79
N LYS A 122 -14.16 6.56 1.29
CA LYS A 122 -15.10 7.69 1.23
C LYS A 122 -14.54 8.90 1.98
N ALA A 123 -14.68 10.10 1.39
CA ALA A 123 -14.16 11.35 1.95
C ALA A 123 -12.66 11.23 2.31
N TRP A 124 -11.88 10.66 1.40
CA TRP A 124 -10.47 10.43 1.63
C TRP A 124 -9.67 11.72 1.81
N GLU A 125 -8.70 11.63 2.72
CA GLU A 125 -7.65 12.60 3.00
C GLU A 125 -6.40 11.81 3.41
N ALA A 126 -5.21 12.38 3.23
CA ALA A 126 -3.99 11.75 3.72
C ALA A 126 -4.03 11.66 5.26
N ARG A 127 -3.61 10.51 5.80
CA ARG A 127 -3.53 10.25 7.25
C ARG A 127 -2.23 9.57 7.63
N ASP A 128 -1.80 9.78 8.87
CA ASP A 128 -0.56 9.22 9.43
C ASP A 128 -0.57 7.69 9.50
N LEU A 129 -1.76 7.09 9.68
CA LEU A 129 -1.95 5.65 9.58
C LEU A 129 -3.06 5.34 8.58
N GLN A 130 -2.67 4.62 7.54
CA GLN A 130 -3.57 4.07 6.54
C GLN A 130 -3.39 2.55 6.50
N LEU A 131 -4.51 1.83 6.45
CA LEU A 131 -4.54 0.37 6.44
C LEU A 131 -5.49 -0.08 5.35
N SER A 132 -5.19 -1.21 4.70
CA SER A 132 -6.09 -1.82 3.72
C SER A 132 -7.45 -2.16 4.35
N VAL A 133 -8.47 -2.45 3.54
CA VAL A 133 -9.77 -2.92 4.04
C VAL A 133 -9.61 -4.12 4.97
N ASP A 134 -8.74 -5.07 4.60
CA ASP A 134 -8.51 -6.31 5.34
C ASP A 134 -7.77 -6.04 6.66
N ALA A 135 -6.67 -5.28 6.63
CA ALA A 135 -5.94 -4.88 7.83
C ALA A 135 -6.81 -4.04 8.79
N THR A 136 -7.64 -3.15 8.25
CA THR A 136 -8.63 -2.38 9.04
C THR A 136 -9.66 -3.29 9.69
N ASN A 137 -10.13 -4.32 8.98
CA ASN A 137 -11.03 -5.33 9.55
C ASN A 137 -10.33 -6.13 10.65
N GLY A 138 -9.08 -6.56 10.45
CA GLY A 138 -8.25 -7.22 11.46
C GLY A 138 -8.08 -6.37 12.71
N LEU A 139 -7.72 -5.09 12.56
CA LEU A 139 -7.61 -4.14 13.67
C LEU A 139 -8.92 -4.02 14.47
N ARG A 140 -10.06 -3.95 13.79
CA ARG A 140 -11.36 -3.72 14.45
C ARG A 140 -11.94 -4.98 15.08
N LYS A 141 -11.69 -6.15 14.48
CA LYS A 141 -12.33 -7.42 14.86
C LYS A 141 -11.42 -8.34 15.66
N GLU A 142 -10.13 -8.37 15.36
CA GLU A 142 -9.19 -9.36 15.89
C GLU A 142 -8.23 -8.74 16.90
N TYR A 143 -7.59 -7.62 16.54
CA TYR A 143 -6.70 -6.90 17.43
C TYR A 143 -7.42 -6.44 18.71
N ARG A 144 -8.66 -5.96 18.56
CA ARG A 144 -9.50 -5.51 19.69
C ARG A 144 -9.82 -6.62 20.71
N LYS A 145 -9.77 -7.91 20.31
CA LYS A 145 -10.14 -9.02 21.19
C LYS A 145 -8.99 -9.35 22.14
N GLY A 146 -9.32 -9.54 23.43
CA GLY A 146 -8.36 -9.98 24.44
C GLY A 146 -7.59 -8.84 25.10
N LYS A 147 -7.02 -9.14 26.26
CA LYS A 147 -6.13 -8.25 27.03
C LYS A 147 -4.68 -8.68 26.83
N GLY A 148 -3.74 -7.86 27.29
CA GLY A 148 -2.31 -8.15 27.21
C GLY A 148 -1.66 -7.63 25.93
N PRO A 149 -0.35 -7.88 25.77
CA PRO A 149 0.45 -7.30 24.70
C PRO A 149 0.01 -7.80 23.33
N LYS A 150 -0.03 -6.88 22.37
CA LYS A 150 -0.48 -7.14 21.00
C LYS A 150 0.27 -6.24 20.02
N ALA A 151 0.45 -6.71 18.79
CA ALA A 151 1.02 -5.94 17.71
C ALA A 151 0.34 -6.22 16.37
N LEU A 152 0.29 -5.20 15.52
CA LEU A 152 -0.12 -5.30 14.11
C LEU A 152 1.03 -4.80 13.26
N ALA A 153 1.51 -5.66 12.36
CA ALA A 153 2.52 -5.32 11.37
C ALA A 153 1.91 -5.21 9.98
N ILE A 154 2.49 -4.36 9.15
CA ILE A 154 2.16 -4.23 7.72
C ILE A 154 3.42 -4.21 6.87
N ALA A 155 3.30 -4.66 5.63
CA ALA A 155 4.29 -4.51 4.56
C ALA A 155 3.74 -3.49 3.54
N PRO A 156 4.22 -2.24 3.54
CA PRO A 156 3.80 -1.23 2.58
C PRO A 156 3.88 -1.71 1.13
N SER A 157 4.99 -2.36 0.75
CA SER A 157 5.28 -2.75 -0.64
C SER A 157 4.36 -3.83 -1.22
N THR A 158 3.77 -4.69 -0.38
CA THR A 158 2.91 -5.80 -0.81
C THR A 158 1.47 -5.69 -0.33
N GLY A 159 1.18 -4.84 0.65
CA GLY A 159 -0.11 -4.81 1.33
C GLY A 159 -0.32 -5.97 2.32
N GLU A 160 0.73 -6.73 2.63
CA GLU A 160 0.67 -7.85 3.57
C GLU A 160 0.56 -7.32 4.99
N TRP A 161 -0.12 -8.05 5.87
CA TRP A 161 -0.32 -7.61 7.24
C TRP A 161 -0.52 -8.79 8.17
N ALA A 162 -0.16 -8.61 9.44
CA ALA A 162 -0.34 -9.64 10.45
C ALA A 162 -0.68 -9.03 11.82
N ILE A 163 -1.34 -9.83 12.66
CA ILE A 163 -1.62 -9.50 14.06
C ILE A 163 -1.12 -10.64 14.94
N ALA A 164 -0.35 -10.31 15.96
CA ALA A 164 0.06 -11.25 16.99
C ALA A 164 -0.28 -10.74 18.40
N LYS A 165 -0.26 -11.67 19.36
CA LYS A 165 -0.63 -11.44 20.77
C LYS A 165 0.27 -12.25 21.69
N GLY A 166 0.39 -11.80 22.93
CA GLY A 166 1.27 -12.42 23.94
C GLY A 166 2.54 -11.62 24.11
N ASP A 167 3.43 -12.08 25.00
CA ASP A 167 4.58 -11.30 25.44
C ASP A 167 5.55 -10.95 24.30
N ASP A 168 5.62 -11.78 23.25
CA ASP A 168 6.46 -11.60 22.05
C ASP A 168 5.65 -11.09 20.82
N ALA A 169 4.55 -10.36 21.05
CA ALA A 169 3.62 -9.99 19.97
C ALA A 169 4.28 -9.19 18.84
N THR A 170 5.22 -8.29 19.16
CA THR A 170 5.91 -7.45 18.17
C THR A 170 6.70 -8.30 17.18
N GLU A 171 7.56 -9.17 17.69
CA GLU A 171 8.43 -10.06 16.93
C GLU A 171 7.60 -11.05 16.09
N ALA A 172 6.55 -11.62 16.70
CA ALA A 172 5.66 -12.55 16.02
C ALA A 172 4.89 -11.87 14.87
N ALA A 173 4.37 -10.65 15.07
CA ALA A 173 3.66 -9.93 14.00
C ALA A 173 4.58 -9.62 12.82
N LEU A 174 5.84 -9.25 13.06
CA LEU A 174 6.82 -9.01 11.99
C LEU A 174 7.14 -10.30 11.22
N ALA A 175 7.36 -11.41 11.94
CA ALA A 175 7.65 -12.69 11.33
C ALA A 175 6.48 -13.20 10.47
N ASP A 176 5.25 -13.11 10.99
CA ASP A 176 4.04 -13.53 10.27
C ASP A 176 3.79 -12.66 9.04
N CYS A 177 4.00 -11.34 9.15
CA CYS A 177 3.92 -10.42 8.02
C CYS A 177 4.92 -10.80 6.91
N ALA A 178 6.18 -11.05 7.26
CA ALA A 178 7.20 -11.39 6.29
C ALA A 178 6.92 -12.75 5.61
N ALA A 179 6.37 -13.71 6.37
CA ALA A 179 6.04 -15.05 5.87
C ALA A 179 4.87 -15.07 4.87
N GLY A 180 3.93 -14.11 4.95
CA GLY A 180 2.73 -14.09 4.11
C GLY A 180 3.00 -13.82 2.63
N SER A 181 3.95 -12.92 2.33
CA SER A 181 4.21 -12.45 0.95
C SER A 181 5.69 -12.43 0.56
N GLY A 182 6.62 -12.80 1.46
CA GLY A 182 8.06 -12.59 1.27
C GLY A 182 8.47 -11.12 1.38
N ALA A 183 7.61 -10.26 1.93
CA ALA A 183 7.91 -8.85 2.15
C ALA A 183 9.13 -8.67 3.06
N THR A 184 9.99 -7.72 2.69
CA THR A 184 11.20 -7.37 3.44
C THR A 184 11.08 -6.06 4.20
N ASP A 185 9.93 -5.38 4.08
CA ASP A 185 9.64 -4.06 4.64
C ASP A 185 8.52 -4.09 5.69
N CYS A 186 8.31 -5.25 6.33
CA CYS A 186 7.35 -5.37 7.42
C CYS A 186 7.73 -4.46 8.60
N ALA A 187 6.77 -3.68 9.07
CA ALA A 187 6.91 -2.80 10.23
C ALA A 187 5.69 -2.89 11.14
N VAL A 188 5.90 -2.85 12.46
CA VAL A 188 4.81 -2.74 13.43
C VAL A 188 4.27 -1.32 13.43
N VAL A 189 2.97 -1.18 13.16
CA VAL A 189 2.28 0.12 13.09
C VAL A 189 1.26 0.31 14.20
N VAL A 190 0.88 -0.77 14.88
CA VAL A 190 0.04 -0.72 16.09
C VAL A 190 0.62 -1.63 17.16
N ALA A 191 0.75 -1.13 18.39
CA ALA A 191 1.18 -1.93 19.55
C ALA A 191 0.43 -1.49 20.82
N ASP A 192 0.08 -2.44 21.69
CA ASP A 192 -0.54 -2.25 23.02
C ASP A 192 0.17 -3.12 24.06
#